data_AF-A0A3C0C596-F1
#
_entry.id   AF-A0A3C0C596-F1
#
_cell.length_a   1.000
_cell.length_b   1.000
_cell.length_c   1.000
_cell.angle_alpha   90.00
_cell.angle_beta   90.00
_cell.angle_gamma   90.00
#
_symmetry.space_group_name_H-M   'P 1'
#
loop_
_entity.id
_entity.type
_entity.pdbx_description
1 polymer ?
#
loop_
_entity_poly.entity_id
_entity_poly.type
_entity_poly.pdbx_seq_one_letter_code
_entity_poly.pdbx_strand_id
1 'polypeptide(L)'
;LSAVKAEVPEILAAKVMKALKNGGKAYFSTYHPKFWEHRLAWFQEQAKKGLIGEIDMEKTKNGVIICKDGFRATTHSITDFEKIGRSTGCRWQIAEVDDSSIFLVIEKQD
;
A
#
# COMPACT_ATOMS: atom_id res chain seq x y z
N LEU A 1 -10.85 -2.00 4.11
CA LEU A 1 -9.79 -2.12 3.08
C LEU A 1 -8.94 -3.33 3.44
N SER A 2 -8.67 -4.25 2.51
CA SER A 2 -7.84 -5.44 2.77
C SER A 2 -6.44 -5.23 2.19
N ALA A 3 -5.40 -5.61 2.93
CA ALA A 3 -4.03 -5.59 2.44
C ALA A 3 -3.74 -6.86 1.64
N VAL A 4 -3.05 -6.72 0.51
CA VAL A 4 -2.62 -7.85 -0.34
C VAL A 4 -1.10 -7.84 -0.39
N LYS A 5 -0.48 -8.99 -0.13
CA LYS A 5 0.96 -9.17 -0.36
C LYS A 5 1.18 -9.30 -1.86
N ALA A 6 1.95 -8.38 -2.44
CA ALA A 6 2.38 -8.43 -3.83
C ALA A 6 3.91 -8.46 -3.87
N GLU A 7 4.49 -9.52 -4.43
CA GLU A 7 5.94 -9.59 -4.63
C GLU A 7 6.40 -8.61 -5.72
N VAL A 8 5.59 -8.49 -6.78
CA VAL A 8 5.79 -7.53 -7.88
C VAL A 8 4.49 -6.73 -8.08
N PRO A 9 4.34 -5.57 -7.43
CA PRO A 9 3.13 -4.75 -7.47
C PRO A 9 2.65 -4.39 -8.89
N GLU A 10 3.57 -4.15 -9.82
CA GLU A 10 3.32 -3.84 -11.23
C GLU A 10 2.59 -4.99 -11.94
N ILE A 11 3.02 -6.23 -11.70
CA ILE A 11 2.40 -7.43 -12.28
C ILE A 11 1.02 -7.64 -11.67
N LEU A 12 0.87 -7.42 -10.36
CA LEU A 12 -0.44 -7.52 -9.70
C LEU A 12 -1.40 -6.48 -10.28
N ALA A 13 -0.99 -5.22 -10.41
CA ALA A 13 -1.83 -4.17 -10.98
C ALA A 13 -2.25 -4.50 -12.42
N ALA A 14 -1.32 -4.96 -13.27
CA ALA A 14 -1.64 -5.38 -14.63
C ALA A 14 -2.66 -6.54 -14.66
N LYS A 15 -2.56 -7.51 -13.75
CA LYS A 15 -3.55 -8.60 -13.62
C LYS A 15 -4.91 -8.09 -13.17
N VAL A 16 -4.95 -7.18 -12.19
CA VAL A 16 -6.20 -6.53 -11.74
C VAL A 16 -6.87 -5.82 -12.91
N MET A 17 -6.13 -5.03 -13.68
CA MET A 17 -6.69 -4.32 -14.85
C MET A 17 -7.23 -5.28 -15.92
N LYS A 18 -6.60 -6.44 -16.14
CA LYS A 18 -7.12 -7.46 -17.06
C LYS A 18 -8.46 -8.05 -16.59
N ALA A 19 -8.64 -8.22 -15.28
CA ALA A 19 -9.86 -8.78 -14.69
C ALA A 19 -11.04 -7.78 -14.63
N LEU A 20 -10.77 -6.47 -14.69
CA LEU A 20 -11.83 -5.47 -14.70
C LEU A 20 -12.63 -5.47 -16.00
N LYS A 21 -13.92 -5.13 -15.92
CA LYS A 21 -14.72 -4.73 -17.08
C LYS A 21 -14.22 -3.38 -17.65
N ASN A 22 -14.51 -3.13 -18.91
CA ASN A 22 -14.28 -1.83 -19.56
C ASN A 22 -14.99 -0.70 -18.79
N GLY A 23 -14.33 0.45 -18.68
CA GLY A 23 -14.71 1.57 -17.81
C GLY A 23 -14.55 1.31 -16.29
N GLY A 24 -14.06 0.14 -15.90
CA GLY A 24 -13.80 -0.21 -14.50
C GLY A 24 -12.59 0.51 -13.92
N LYS A 25 -12.61 0.76 -12.60
CA LYS A 25 -11.51 1.44 -11.88
C LYS A 25 -10.93 0.54 -10.78
N ALA A 26 -9.61 0.49 -10.71
CA ALA A 26 -8.87 -0.09 -9.60
C ALA A 26 -8.36 1.02 -8.68
N TYR A 27 -8.50 0.82 -7.37
CA TYR A 27 -8.01 1.73 -6.33
C TYR A 27 -6.95 0.99 -5.52
N PHE A 28 -5.73 1.51 -5.54
CA PHE A 28 -4.64 1.07 -4.68
C PHE A 28 -4.33 2.18 -3.70
N SER A 29 -4.15 1.87 -2.43
CA SER A 29 -3.84 2.86 -1.41
C SER A 29 -2.63 2.48 -0.60
N THR A 30 -1.92 3.49 -0.11
CA THR A 30 -0.83 3.34 0.84
C THR A 30 -0.86 4.47 1.85
N TYR A 31 -0.22 4.28 3.01
CA TYR A 31 -0.18 5.32 4.03
C TYR A 31 0.78 6.43 3.61
N HIS A 32 0.34 7.67 3.80
CA HIS A 32 1.17 8.84 3.59
C HIS A 32 2.29 8.89 4.67
N PRO A 33 3.52 9.34 4.35
CA PRO A 33 4.60 9.42 5.33
C PRO A 33 4.28 10.25 6.57
N LYS A 34 3.47 11.31 6.45
CA LYS A 34 3.01 12.13 7.60
C LYS A 34 2.15 11.34 8.59
N PHE A 35 1.55 10.22 8.18
CA PHE A 35 0.72 9.38 9.04
C PHE A 35 1.51 8.32 9.82
N TRP A 36 2.85 8.37 9.75
CA TRP A 36 3.74 7.35 10.30
C TRP A 36 3.51 7.08 11.80
N GLU A 37 3.45 8.13 12.61
CA GLU A 37 3.29 7.98 14.07
C GLU A 37 1.96 7.30 14.43
N HIS A 38 0.86 7.71 13.78
CA HIS A 38 -0.44 7.08 13.98
C HIS A 38 -0.47 5.62 13.52
N ARG A 39 0.16 5.33 12.37
CA ARG A 39 0.30 3.96 11.87
C ARG A 39 1.11 3.11 12.84
N LEU A 40 2.24 3.60 13.33
CA LEU A 40 3.09 2.88 14.27
C LEU A 40 2.36 2.59 15.58
N ALA A 41 1.66 3.58 16.14
CA ALA A 41 0.84 3.42 17.34
C ALA A 41 -0.24 2.35 17.16
N TRP A 42 -0.89 2.30 15.99
CA TRP A 42 -1.86 1.26 15.66
C TRP A 42 -1.24 -0.15 15.68
N PHE A 43 -0.08 -0.34 15.05
CA PHE A 43 0.61 -1.63 15.08
C PHE A 43 1.08 -2.01 16.48
N GLN A 44 1.53 -1.04 17.29
CA GLN A 44 1.91 -1.28 18.68
C GLN A 44 0.71 -1.79 19.49
N GLU A 45 -0.49 -1.24 19.26
CA GLU A 45 -1.71 -1.70 19.91
C GLU A 45 -2.11 -3.11 19.46
N GLN A 46 -1.93 -3.45 18.18
CA GLN A 46 -2.15 -4.80 17.69
C GLN A 46 -1.18 -5.81 18.34
N ALA A 47 0.10 -5.43 18.50
CA ALA A 47 1.09 -6.27 19.16
C ALA A 47 0.77 -6.49 20.66
N LYS A 48 0.36 -5.42 21.38
CA LYS A 48 -0.07 -5.52 22.79
C LYS A 48 -1.25 -6.47 22.99
N LYS A 49 -2.14 -6.55 22.00
CA LYS A 49 -3.29 -7.46 21.98
C LYS A 49 -2.95 -8.88 21.51
N GLY A 50 -1.70 -9.15 21.17
CA GLY A 50 -1.25 -10.46 20.67
C GLY A 50 -1.74 -10.79 19.26
N LEU A 51 -2.19 -9.81 18.48
CA LEU A 51 -2.67 -10.02 17.10
C LEU A 51 -1.53 -10.19 16.09
N ILE A 52 -0.38 -9.61 16.41
CA ILE A 52 0.89 -9.70 15.69
C ILE A 52 2.02 -9.79 16.72
N GLY A 53 3.19 -10.26 16.32
CA GLY A 53 4.38 -10.28 17.17
C GLY A 53 4.82 -8.88 17.60
N GLU A 54 5.67 -8.85 18.63
CA GLU A 54 6.28 -7.60 19.11
C GLU A 54 7.01 -6.88 17.98
N ILE A 55 6.88 -5.55 17.91
CA ILE A 55 7.54 -4.74 16.89
C ILE A 55 9.05 -4.70 17.16
N ASP A 56 9.84 -4.97 16.13
CA ASP A 56 11.28 -4.71 16.11
C ASP A 56 11.50 -3.22 15.81
N MET A 57 11.70 -2.43 16.87
CA MET A 57 11.84 -0.98 16.79
C MET A 57 13.14 -0.53 16.11
N GLU A 58 14.18 -1.36 16.07
CA GLU A 58 15.44 -1.03 15.38
C GLU A 58 15.30 -1.16 13.86
N LYS A 59 14.51 -2.14 13.41
CA LYS A 59 14.24 -2.39 11.99
C LYS A 59 13.04 -1.62 11.44
N THR A 60 12.15 -1.15 12.30
CA THR A 60 10.94 -0.42 11.93
C THR A 60 11.23 1.05 11.65
N LYS A 61 11.27 1.44 10.37
CA LYS A 61 11.57 2.81 9.91
C LYS A 61 11.21 2.98 8.44
N ASN A 62 11.18 4.23 7.97
CA ASN A 62 11.04 4.59 6.56
C ASN A 62 9.83 3.89 5.88
N GLY A 63 8.68 3.89 6.55
CA GLY A 63 7.46 3.28 6.02
C GLY A 63 7.35 1.75 6.18
N VAL A 64 8.36 1.11 6.76
CA VAL A 64 8.39 -0.35 6.97
C VAL A 64 8.22 -0.68 8.45
N ILE A 65 7.22 -1.51 8.76
CA ILE A 65 7.01 -2.09 10.10
C ILE A 65 7.45 -3.56 10.07
N ILE A 66 8.30 -3.93 11.01
CA ILE A 66 8.84 -5.28 11.17
C ILE A 66 8.49 -5.77 12.57
N CYS A 67 7.94 -6.98 12.66
CA CYS A 67 7.69 -7.66 13.93
C CYS A 67 8.67 -8.83 14.09
N LYS A 68 8.99 -9.19 15.33
CA LYS A 68 9.95 -10.25 15.68
C LYS A 68 9.49 -11.65 15.26
N ASP A 69 8.21 -11.82 14.99
CA ASP A 69 7.58 -13.05 14.46
C ASP A 69 7.73 -13.21 12.93
N GLY A 70 8.38 -12.25 12.26
CA GLY A 70 8.57 -12.24 10.81
C GLY A 70 7.50 -11.48 10.03
N PHE A 71 6.46 -10.93 10.69
CA PHE A 71 5.50 -10.07 10.02
C PHE A 71 6.16 -8.78 9.51
N ARG A 72 5.83 -8.40 8.26
CA ARG A 72 6.37 -7.21 7.59
C ARG A 72 5.27 -6.47 6.85
N ALA A 73 5.11 -5.17 7.14
CA ALA A 73 4.19 -4.29 6.43
C ALA A 73 4.91 -3.07 5.85
N THR A 74 4.84 -2.89 4.53
CA THR A 74 5.50 -1.81 3.78
C THR A 74 4.49 -0.78 3.28
N THR A 75 4.91 0.48 3.18
CA THR A 75 4.23 1.50 2.37
C THR A 75 4.90 1.65 1.01
N HIS A 76 4.20 2.30 0.08
CA HIS A 76 4.73 2.69 -1.21
C HIS A 76 4.94 4.20 -1.24
N SER A 77 5.96 4.65 -1.96
CA SER A 77 6.13 6.06 -2.30
C SER A 77 5.26 6.47 -3.48
N ILE A 78 5.12 7.78 -3.72
CA ILE A 78 4.50 8.31 -4.95
C ILE A 78 5.20 7.73 -6.18
N THR A 79 6.54 7.72 -6.19
CA THR A 79 7.34 7.17 -7.29
C THR A 79 7.06 5.70 -7.54
N ASP A 80 6.80 4.90 -6.50
CA ASP A 80 6.42 3.50 -6.67
C ASP A 80 5.01 3.39 -7.29
N PHE A 81 4.07 4.22 -6.84
CA PHE A 81 2.73 4.28 -7.44
C PHE A 81 2.75 4.76 -8.89
N GLU A 82 3.65 5.68 -9.26
CA GLU A 82 3.83 6.05 -10.67
C GLU A 82 4.33 4.88 -11.52
N LYS A 83 5.30 4.08 -11.01
CA LYS A 83 5.79 2.89 -11.71
C LYS A 83 4.67 1.87 -11.92
N ILE A 84 3.88 1.61 -10.87
CA ILE A 84 2.71 0.72 -10.92
C ILE A 84 1.68 1.24 -11.93
N GLY A 85 1.36 2.54 -11.90
CA GLY A 85 0.43 3.15 -12.85
C GLY A 85 0.91 2.98 -14.29
N ARG A 86 2.16 3.37 -14.57
CA ARG A 86 2.79 3.27 -15.90
C ARG A 86 2.82 1.82 -16.41
N SER A 87 3.09 0.83 -15.56
CA SER A 87 3.21 -0.56 -15.97
C SER A 87 1.90 -1.17 -16.49
N THR A 88 0.75 -0.57 -16.21
CA THR A 88 -0.54 -1.07 -16.67
C THR A 88 -0.90 -0.67 -18.10
N GLY A 89 -0.23 0.34 -18.68
CA GLY A 89 -0.59 0.93 -19.97
C GLY A 89 -1.96 1.64 -19.98
N CYS A 90 -2.61 1.77 -18.82
CA CYS A 90 -3.92 2.39 -18.66
C CYS A 90 -3.80 3.86 -18.23
N ARG A 91 -4.90 4.62 -18.27
CA ARG A 91 -4.95 5.96 -17.66
C ARG A 91 -4.92 5.81 -16.14
N TRP A 92 -4.13 6.63 -15.47
CA TRP A 92 -4.03 6.63 -14.01
C TRP A 92 -3.86 8.04 -13.45
N GLN A 93 -4.17 8.17 -12.16
CA GLN A 93 -3.95 9.39 -11.37
C GLN A 93 -3.55 9.02 -9.94
N ILE A 94 -2.79 9.91 -9.29
CA ILE A 94 -2.44 9.80 -7.89
C ILE A 94 -3.08 10.96 -7.13
N ALA A 95 -3.65 10.68 -5.96
CA ALA A 95 -4.23 11.70 -5.08
C ALA A 95 -3.80 11.44 -3.63
N GLU A 96 -3.46 12.52 -2.92
CA GLU A 96 -3.26 12.51 -1.47
C GLU A 96 -4.57 12.87 -0.78
N VAL A 97 -4.87 12.20 0.34
CA VAL A 97 -6.13 12.37 1.08
C VAL A 97 -5.82 12.58 2.56
N ASP A 98 -6.22 13.74 3.07
CA ASP A 98 -6.18 14.13 4.49
C ASP A 98 -4.84 13.90 5.18
N ASP A 99 -3.72 14.05 4.45
CA ASP A 99 -2.36 13.76 4.93
C ASP A 99 -2.16 12.34 5.50
N SER A 100 -3.13 11.44 5.27
CA SER A 100 -3.18 10.09 5.84
C SER A 100 -2.84 9.01 4.83
N SER A 101 -3.25 9.22 3.58
CA SER A 101 -3.25 8.19 2.55
C SER A 101 -2.91 8.76 1.18
N ILE A 102 -2.26 7.94 0.36
CA ILE A 102 -2.04 8.18 -1.06
C ILE A 102 -2.81 7.12 -1.82
N PHE A 103 -3.56 7.53 -2.83
CA PHE A 103 -4.32 6.65 -3.70
C PHE A 103 -3.78 6.70 -5.12
N LEU A 104 -3.56 5.53 -5.72
CA LEU A 104 -3.42 5.34 -7.15
C LEU A 104 -4.75 4.82 -7.69
N VAL A 105 -5.34 5.56 -8.62
CA VAL A 105 -6.56 5.17 -9.32
C VAL A 105 -6.22 4.89 -10.77
N ILE A 106 -6.49 3.68 -11.23
CA ILE A 106 -6.23 3.23 -12.61
C ILE A 106 -7.57 2.87 -13.26
N GLU A 107 -7.79 3.37 -14.47
CA GLU A 107 -9.03 3.19 -15.22
C GLU A 107 -8.81 2.32 -16.46
N LYS A 108 -9.60 1.24 -16.59
CA LYS A 108 -9.59 0.39 -17.77
C LYS A 108 -10.33 1.11 -18.89
N GLN A 109 -9.62 1.38 -19.97
CA GLN A 109 -10.21 1.94 -21.18
C GLN A 109 -11.08 0.89 -21.90
N ASP A 110 -12.00 1.37 -22.73
CA ASP A 110 -12.90 0.53 -23.52
C ASP A 110 -12.17 -0.25 -24.63
#